data_AF-A0A1I3YZJ6-F1
#
_entry.id   AF-A0A1I3YZJ6-F1
#
_cell.length_a   1.000
_cell.length_b   1.000
_cell.length_c   1.000
_cell.angle_alpha   90.00
_cell.angle_beta   90.00
_cell.angle_gamma   90.00
#
_symmetry.space_group_name_H-M   'P 1'
#
loop_
_entity.id
_entity.type
_entity.pdbx_description
1 polymer ?
#
loop_
_entity_poly.entity_id
_entity_poly.type
_entity_poly.pdbx_seq_one_letter_code
_entity_poly.pdbx_strand_id
1 'polypeptide(L)'
;MKKFLISALLLSASSVVIAQEYVTPGDMSEEAQTKMFSILTDYNKCMMQGHLKFSHTAESPQKMAEDIMQSCESHLDELKAHLISNGVEKSLVEGMAKTMRSKAARQLMTKTMNNYAAQAAAMANAEKQKEQSANE
;
A
#
# COMPACT_ATOMS: atom_id res chain seq x y z
N MET A 1 -52.44 34.12 -41.49
CA MET A 1 -51.40 33.87 -40.47
C MET A 1 -51.16 32.37 -40.40
N LYS A 2 -49.99 31.90 -40.84
CA LYS A 2 -49.64 30.47 -40.99
C LYS A 2 -49.17 29.90 -39.64
N LYS A 3 -49.83 28.84 -39.17
CA LYS A 3 -49.43 28.07 -37.98
C LYS A 3 -48.44 27.00 -38.42
N PHE A 4 -47.19 27.11 -38.01
CA PHE A 4 -46.19 26.07 -38.18
C PHE A 4 -46.23 25.14 -36.95
N LEU A 5 -46.64 23.89 -37.15
CA LEU A 5 -46.49 22.82 -36.17
C LEU A 5 -45.13 22.16 -36.42
N ILE A 6 -44.12 22.56 -35.64
CA ILE A 6 -42.82 21.88 -35.62
C ILE A 6 -42.92 20.80 -34.54
N SER A 7 -43.15 19.56 -34.97
CA SER A 7 -43.09 18.39 -34.11
C SER A 7 -41.62 18.08 -33.80
N ALA A 8 -41.17 18.44 -32.60
CA ALA A 8 -39.83 18.16 -32.13
C ALA A 8 -39.74 16.68 -31.72
N LEU A 9 -39.21 15.86 -32.63
CA LEU A 9 -38.87 14.46 -32.36
C LEU A 9 -37.56 14.46 -31.57
N LEU A 10 -37.67 14.51 -30.23
CA LEU A 10 -36.57 14.28 -29.30
C LEU A 10 -36.14 12.82 -29.41
N LEU A 11 -35.15 12.55 -30.24
CA LEU A 11 -34.39 11.29 -30.22
C LEU A 11 -33.70 11.18 -28.86
N SER A 12 -34.31 10.41 -27.96
CA SER A 12 -33.67 9.93 -26.74
C SER A 12 -32.53 9.00 -27.12
N ALA A 13 -31.33 9.57 -27.30
CA ALA A 13 -30.10 8.80 -27.37
C ALA A 13 -29.80 8.26 -25.97
N SER A 14 -30.39 7.11 -25.64
CA SER A 14 -29.99 6.32 -24.48
C SER A 14 -28.56 5.84 -24.74
N SER A 15 -27.59 6.49 -24.11
CA SER A 15 -26.21 6.03 -24.09
C SER A 15 -26.19 4.64 -23.48
N VAL A 16 -26.04 3.61 -24.33
CA VAL A 16 -25.77 2.25 -23.91
C VAL A 16 -24.39 2.27 -23.26
N VAL A 17 -24.35 2.19 -21.93
CA VAL A 17 -23.11 1.88 -21.22
C VAL A 17 -22.80 0.44 -21.57
N ILE A 18 -21.91 0.24 -22.53
CA ILE A 18 -21.32 -1.07 -22.79
C ILE A 18 -20.49 -1.39 -21.55
N ALA A 19 -20.96 -2.32 -20.72
CA ALA A 19 -20.17 -2.87 -19.64
C ALA A 19 -18.97 -3.57 -20.28
N GLN A 20 -17.81 -2.91 -20.27
CA GLN A 20 -16.55 -3.57 -20.59
C GLN A 20 -16.35 -4.64 -19.52
N GLU A 21 -16.24 -5.89 -19.93
CA GLU A 21 -15.99 -7.03 -19.06
C GLU A 21 -14.54 -6.91 -18.57
N TYR A 22 -14.34 -6.26 -17.44
CA TYR A 22 -13.02 -6.05 -16.85
C TYR A 22 -12.61 -7.28 -16.05
N VAL A 23 -11.48 -7.88 -16.40
CA VAL A 23 -10.85 -8.93 -15.59
C VAL A 23 -10.35 -8.29 -14.30
N THR A 24 -10.92 -8.72 -13.18
CA THR A 24 -10.45 -8.37 -11.84
C THR A 24 -9.47 -9.43 -11.35
N PRO A 25 -8.68 -9.15 -10.29
CA PRO A 25 -7.82 -10.17 -9.70
C PRO A 25 -8.58 -11.45 -9.27
N GLY A 26 -9.88 -11.35 -8.95
CA GLY A 26 -10.71 -12.50 -8.59
C GLY A 26 -11.09 -13.40 -9.77
N ASP A 27 -10.97 -12.88 -11.00
CA ASP A 27 -11.32 -13.60 -12.24
C ASP A 27 -10.11 -14.33 -12.84
N MET A 28 -8.91 -14.17 -12.26
CA MET A 28 -7.71 -14.88 -12.69
C MET A 28 -7.80 -16.39 -12.37
N SER A 29 -6.99 -17.20 -13.05
CA SER A 29 -6.89 -18.63 -12.73
C SER A 29 -6.44 -18.87 -11.28
N GLU A 30 -6.77 -20.04 -10.71
CA GLU A 30 -6.37 -20.39 -9.34
C GLU A 30 -4.84 -20.32 -9.13
N GLU A 31 -4.07 -20.75 -10.13
CA GLU A 31 -2.62 -20.66 -10.12
C GLU A 31 -2.14 -19.21 -10.08
N ALA A 32 -2.74 -18.34 -10.90
CA ALA A 32 -2.42 -16.91 -10.91
C ALA A 32 -2.82 -16.22 -9.60
N GLN A 33 -3.96 -16.59 -9.00
CA GLN A 33 -4.37 -16.09 -7.69
C GLN A 33 -3.39 -16.55 -6.59
N THR A 34 -2.96 -17.82 -6.62
CA THR A 34 -1.98 -18.36 -5.68
C THR A 34 -0.65 -17.61 -5.75
N LYS A 35 -0.14 -17.38 -6.96
CA LYS A 35 1.08 -16.60 -7.19
C LYS A 35 0.93 -15.16 -6.69
N MET A 36 -0.21 -14.51 -6.96
CA MET A 36 -0.54 -13.18 -6.43
C MET A 36 -0.47 -13.16 -4.90
N PHE A 37 -1.11 -14.12 -4.21
CA PHE A 37 -1.09 -14.19 -2.75
C PHE A 37 0.31 -14.44 -2.19
N SER A 38 1.14 -15.23 -2.89
CA SER A 38 2.55 -15.41 -2.53
C SER A 38 3.30 -14.08 -2.58
N ILE A 39 3.20 -13.31 -3.67
CA ILE A 39 3.86 -12.00 -3.82
C ILE A 39 3.38 -11.04 -2.73
N LEU A 40 2.08 -11.00 -2.43
CA LEU A 40 1.51 -10.18 -1.35
C LEU A 40 2.08 -10.58 0.01
N THR A 41 2.25 -11.88 0.25
CA THR A 41 2.84 -12.41 1.48
C THR A 41 4.31 -12.02 1.61
N ASP A 42 5.08 -12.11 0.53
CA ASP A 42 6.49 -11.72 0.50
C ASP A 42 6.66 -10.22 0.72
N TYR A 43 5.82 -9.38 0.10
CA TYR A 43 5.79 -7.95 0.36
C TYR A 43 5.52 -7.64 1.84
N ASN A 44 4.48 -8.24 2.42
CA ASN A 44 4.16 -8.04 3.84
C ASN A 44 5.30 -8.52 4.75
N LYS A 45 5.91 -9.65 4.43
CA LYS A 45 7.06 -10.19 5.15
C LYS A 45 8.25 -9.25 5.06
N CYS A 46 8.56 -8.70 3.88
CA CYS A 46 9.63 -7.72 3.70
C CYS A 46 9.39 -6.47 4.57
N MET A 47 8.19 -5.89 4.47
CA MET A 47 7.80 -4.72 5.27
C MET A 47 7.87 -4.98 6.78
N MET A 48 7.63 -6.22 7.21
CA MET A 48 7.87 -6.61 8.59
C MET A 48 9.36 -6.79 8.86
N GLN A 49 10.11 -7.63 8.15
CA GLN A 49 11.50 -7.92 8.49
C GLN A 49 12.42 -6.70 8.58
N GLY A 50 12.11 -5.63 7.83
CA GLY A 50 12.78 -4.33 7.96
C GLY A 50 12.86 -3.78 9.39
N HIS A 51 11.85 -4.03 10.24
CA HIS A 51 11.86 -3.55 11.63
C HIS A 51 12.79 -4.34 12.56
N LEU A 52 13.13 -5.60 12.24
CA LEU A 52 13.95 -6.47 13.08
C LEU A 52 15.45 -6.28 12.87
N LYS A 53 15.84 -5.78 11.70
CA LYS A 53 17.25 -5.61 11.32
C LYS A 53 17.91 -4.35 11.91
N PHE A 54 17.21 -3.62 12.77
CA PHE A 54 17.65 -2.28 13.15
C PHE A 54 18.37 -2.22 14.50
N SER A 55 19.68 -1.96 14.42
CA SER A 55 20.56 -1.50 15.51
C SER A 55 20.45 0.02 15.68
N HIS A 56 20.81 0.57 16.84
CA HIS A 56 20.61 1.97 17.29
C HIS A 56 21.24 3.11 16.44
N THR A 57 21.54 2.90 15.15
CA THR A 57 22.41 3.76 14.31
C THR A 57 21.69 4.53 13.18
N ALA A 58 20.35 4.54 13.10
CA ALA A 58 19.63 5.32 12.08
C ALA A 58 19.60 6.80 12.47
N GLU A 59 19.94 7.67 11.51
CA GLU A 59 19.86 9.13 11.66
C GLU A 59 18.44 9.63 12.00
N SER A 60 17.37 8.93 11.57
CA SER A 60 15.98 9.24 11.97
C SER A 60 14.98 8.09 11.72
N PRO A 61 13.89 8.01 12.51
CA PRO A 61 12.75 7.11 12.26
C PRO A 61 12.14 7.19 10.85
N GLN A 62 12.14 8.39 10.26
CA GLN A 62 11.61 8.67 8.93
C GLN A 62 12.49 8.02 7.85
N LYS A 63 13.80 8.25 7.91
CA LYS A 63 14.76 7.65 6.96
C LYS A 63 14.71 6.12 7.01
N MET A 64 14.59 5.56 8.21
CA MET A 64 14.41 4.12 8.40
C MET A 64 13.14 3.60 7.70
N ALA A 65 12.00 4.25 7.92
CA ALA A 65 10.75 3.83 7.30
C ALA A 65 10.85 3.88 5.78
N GLU A 66 11.51 4.91 5.24
CA GLU A 66 11.73 5.06 3.81
C GLU A 66 12.65 3.98 3.23
N ASP A 67 13.75 3.63 3.91
CA ASP A 67 14.67 2.59 3.45
C ASP A 67 14.01 1.20 3.39
N ILE A 68 13.19 0.88 4.40
CA ILE A 68 12.41 -0.35 4.39
C ILE A 68 11.45 -0.36 3.21
N MET A 69 10.69 0.74 3.03
CA MET A 69 9.75 0.85 1.90
C MET A 69 10.43 0.68 0.56
N GLN A 70 11.57 1.37 0.33
CA GLN A 70 12.33 1.27 -0.91
C GLN A 70 12.85 -0.15 -1.14
N SER A 71 13.32 -0.84 -0.09
CA SER A 71 13.82 -2.21 -0.20
C SER A 71 12.74 -3.24 -0.58
N CYS A 72 11.47 -2.94 -0.30
CA CYS A 72 10.34 -3.85 -0.56
C CYS A 72 9.57 -3.51 -1.83
N GLU A 73 9.90 -2.42 -2.52
CA GLU A 73 9.15 -1.91 -3.69
C GLU A 73 9.15 -2.90 -4.85
N SER A 74 10.22 -3.67 -5.03
CA SER A 74 10.32 -4.69 -6.09
C SER A 74 9.22 -5.73 -6.04
N HIS A 75 8.67 -6.05 -4.86
CA HIS A 75 7.52 -6.94 -4.74
C HIS A 75 6.22 -6.31 -5.26
N LEU A 76 6.07 -4.98 -5.15
CA LEU A 76 4.94 -4.28 -5.75
C LEU A 76 5.08 -4.24 -7.28
N ASP A 77 6.30 -4.07 -7.81
CA ASP A 77 6.55 -4.17 -9.24
C ASP A 77 6.27 -5.59 -9.78
N GLU A 78 6.67 -6.62 -9.05
CA GLU A 78 6.35 -8.02 -9.38
C GLU A 78 4.84 -8.26 -9.37
N LEU A 79 4.13 -7.76 -8.34
CA LEU A 79 2.67 -7.85 -8.26
C LEU A 79 2.01 -7.19 -9.46
N LYS A 80 2.45 -5.98 -9.83
CA LYS A 80 1.91 -5.25 -10.97
C LYS A 80 2.12 -6.02 -12.28
N ALA A 81 3.33 -6.52 -12.51
CA ALA A 81 3.65 -7.29 -13.70
C ALA A 81 2.80 -8.57 -13.78
N HIS A 82 2.63 -9.28 -12.66
CA HIS A 82 1.81 -10.49 -12.57
C HIS A 82 0.32 -10.22 -12.83
N LEU A 83 -0.25 -9.15 -12.29
CA LEU A 83 -1.65 -8.80 -12.52
C LEU A 83 -1.89 -8.41 -13.98
N ILE A 84 -1.00 -7.61 -14.57
CA ILE A 84 -1.09 -7.17 -15.97
C ILE A 84 -0.96 -8.37 -16.93
N SER A 85 -0.04 -9.30 -16.66
CA SER A 85 0.15 -10.49 -17.51
C SER A 85 -1.05 -11.44 -17.48
N ASN A 86 -1.90 -11.35 -16.45
CA ASN A 86 -3.14 -12.09 -16.30
C ASN A 86 -4.39 -11.29 -16.72
N GLY A 87 -4.21 -10.19 -17.44
CA GLY A 87 -5.31 -9.44 -18.07
C GLY A 87 -6.01 -8.43 -17.16
N VAL A 88 -5.53 -8.23 -15.92
CA VAL A 88 -6.09 -7.19 -15.04
C VAL A 88 -5.77 -5.81 -15.61
N GLU A 89 -6.79 -4.95 -15.65
CA GLU A 89 -6.69 -3.62 -16.25
C GLU A 89 -5.60 -2.77 -15.56
N LYS A 90 -4.78 -2.08 -16.35
CA LYS A 90 -3.57 -1.39 -15.87
C LYS A 90 -3.86 -0.30 -14.85
N SER A 91 -4.89 0.52 -15.05
CA SER A 91 -5.26 1.58 -14.11
C SER A 91 -5.72 1.02 -12.76
N LEU A 92 -6.44 -0.11 -12.75
CA LEU A 92 -6.78 -0.85 -11.54
C LEU A 92 -5.52 -1.34 -10.83
N VAL A 93 -4.58 -1.96 -11.57
CA VAL A 93 -3.30 -2.44 -11.02
C VAL A 93 -2.48 -1.30 -10.39
N GLU A 94 -2.35 -0.17 -11.09
CA GLU A 94 -1.64 1.01 -10.56
C GLU A 94 -2.34 1.57 -9.30
N GLY A 95 -3.68 1.63 -9.31
CA GLY A 95 -4.48 2.06 -8.15
C GLY A 95 -4.30 1.14 -6.95
N MET A 96 -4.29 -0.17 -7.16
CA MET A 96 -4.04 -1.18 -6.13
C MET A 96 -2.64 -1.02 -5.54
N ALA A 97 -1.60 -0.98 -6.38
CA ALA A 97 -0.21 -0.84 -5.93
C ALA A 97 0.00 0.47 -5.14
N LYS A 98 -0.53 1.60 -5.62
CA LYS A 98 -0.49 2.89 -4.93
C LYS A 98 -1.16 2.83 -3.55
N THR A 99 -2.33 2.19 -3.48
CA THR A 99 -3.08 2.03 -2.22
C THR A 99 -2.31 1.16 -1.23
N MET A 100 -1.74 0.06 -1.69
CA MET A 100 -0.91 -0.83 -0.88
C MET A 100 0.32 -0.10 -0.34
N ARG A 101 1.07 0.61 -1.19
CA ARG A 101 2.23 1.40 -0.78
C ARG A 101 1.85 2.44 0.28
N SER A 102 0.76 3.18 0.04
CA SER A 102 0.29 4.22 0.97
C SER A 102 -0.16 3.63 2.32
N LYS A 103 -0.81 2.46 2.32
CA LYS A 103 -1.22 1.77 3.55
C LYS A 103 -0.01 1.29 4.33
N ALA A 104 0.94 0.66 3.65
CA ALA A 104 2.15 0.12 4.27
C ALA A 104 3.02 1.23 4.86
N ALA A 105 3.16 2.37 4.16
CA ALA A 105 3.86 3.55 4.65
C ALA A 105 3.29 4.05 5.98
N ARG A 106 1.96 4.24 6.05
CA ARG A 106 1.28 4.69 7.28
C ARG A 106 1.48 3.69 8.42
N GLN A 107 1.30 2.41 8.15
CA GLN A 107 1.47 1.38 9.17
C GLN A 107 2.91 1.30 9.69
N LEU A 108 3.89 1.39 8.80
CA LEU A 108 5.29 1.37 9.16
C LEU A 108 5.65 2.60 9.99
N MET A 109 5.29 3.80 9.55
CA MET A 109 5.54 5.04 10.31
C MET A 109 4.94 4.99 11.71
N THR A 110 3.68 4.56 11.85
CA THR A 110 3.04 4.42 13.17
C THR A 110 3.82 3.45 14.06
N LYS A 111 4.22 2.29 13.53
CA LYS A 111 5.00 1.30 14.29
C LYS A 111 6.38 1.84 14.67
N THR A 112 7.09 2.46 13.73
CA THR A 112 8.43 3.02 13.98
C THR A 112 8.36 4.11 15.06
N MET A 113 7.38 5.01 14.99
CA MET A 113 7.21 6.07 15.99
C MET A 113 6.86 5.51 17.37
N ASN A 114 5.94 4.54 17.44
CA ASN A 114 5.59 3.90 18.71
C ASN A 114 6.80 3.18 19.34
N ASN A 115 7.58 2.46 18.52
CA ASN A 115 8.79 1.77 18.98
C ASN A 115 9.86 2.76 19.44
N TYR A 116 10.05 3.85 18.70
CA TYR A 116 10.99 4.91 19.07
C TYR A 116 10.60 5.58 20.39
N ALA A 117 9.31 5.91 20.57
CA ALA A 117 8.81 6.48 21.82
C ALA A 117 8.98 5.52 23.00
N ALA A 118 8.67 4.23 22.81
CA ALA A 118 8.87 3.21 23.84
C ALA A 118 10.36 3.05 24.21
N GLN A 119 11.25 3.08 23.21
CA GLN A 119 12.69 3.01 23.43
C GLN A 119 13.21 4.25 24.17
N ALA A 120 12.79 5.46 23.78
CA ALA A 120 13.17 6.69 24.45
C ALA A 120 12.71 6.70 25.92
N ALA A 121 11.49 6.25 26.20
CA ALA A 121 10.98 6.11 27.57
C ALA A 121 11.78 5.08 28.38
N ALA A 122 12.13 3.93 27.79
CA ALA A 122 12.94 2.91 28.44
C ALA A 122 14.36 3.41 28.79
N MET A 123 15.00 4.14 27.87
CA MET A 123 16.30 4.76 28.12
C MET A 123 16.25 5.79 29.24
N ALA A 124 15.27 6.71 29.21
CA ALA A 124 15.10 7.71 30.26
C ALA A 124 14.84 7.09 31.65
N ASN A 125 14.10 5.98 31.69
CA ASN A 125 13.88 5.24 32.94
C ASN A 125 15.15 4.53 33.42
N ALA A 126 15.94 3.96 32.51
CA ALA A 126 17.22 3.33 32.84
C ALA A 126 18.26 4.36 33.34
N GLU A 127 18.29 5.57 32.78
CA GLU A 127 19.14 6.67 33.23
C GLU A 127 18.78 7.12 34.65
N LYS A 128 17.48 7.34 34.92
CA LYS A 128 16.99 7.68 36.27
C LYS A 128 17.34 6.62 37.32
N GLN A 129 17.22 5.34 36.98
CA GLN A 129 17.60 4.25 37.88
C GLN A 129 19.10 4.26 38.19
N LYS A 130 19.95 4.53 37.17
CA LYS A 130 21.40 4.67 37.37
C LYS A 130 21.75 5.84 38.29
N GLU A 131 21.12 6.99 38.09
CA GLU A 131 21.32 8.19 38.93
C GLU A 131 20.86 7.99 40.38
N GLN A 132 19.77 7.24 40.60
CA GLN A 132 19.30 6.88 41.94
C GLN A 132 20.25 5.91 42.64
N SER A 133 20.74 4.89 41.93
CA SER A 133 21.71 3.91 42.48
C SER A 133 23.11 4.48 42.73
N ALA A 134 23.45 5.62 42.14
CA ALA A 134 24.75 6.28 42.32
C ALA A 134 24.75 7.30 43.49
N ASN A 135 23.58 7.64 44.03
CA ASN A 135 23.40 8.58 45.14
C ASN A 135 23.02 7.90 46.47
N GLU A 136 23.01 6.56 46.51
CA GLU A 136 22.97 5.71 47.71
C GLU A 136 24.39 5.22 48.07
#